data_AF-A0A965R0D2-F1
#
_entry.id   AF-A0A965R0D2-F1
#
_cell.length_a   1.000
_cell.length_b   1.000
_cell.length_c   1.000
_cell.angle_alpha   90.00
_cell.angle_beta   90.00
_cell.angle_gamma   90.00
#
_symmetry.space_group_name_H-M   'P 1'
#
loop_
_entity.id
_entity.type
_entity.pdbx_description
1 polymer ?
#
loop_
_entity_poly.entity_id
_entity_poly.type
_entity_poly.pdbx_seq_one_letter_code
_entity_poly.pdbx_strand_id
1 'polypeptide(L)'
;DEDSTMCQISIPVNPGNSGGPVFDKNGQVIGMIKGKNMSAEGESFALKAPAIKSVIEGHKIQNGIANTVNKLMGCNRDLQLKRINPYVFNVVVFKH
;
A
#
# COMPACT_ATOMS: atom_id res chain seq x y z
N ASP A 1 -19.08 14.08 -3.66
CA ASP A 1 -17.64 14.37 -3.88
C ASP A 1 -16.81 13.16 -3.49
N GLU A 2 -16.88 12.10 -4.31
CA GLU A 2 -16.26 10.78 -4.07
C GLU A 2 -15.11 10.48 -5.06
N ASP A 3 -14.68 11.46 -5.85
CA ASP A 3 -14.06 11.22 -7.16
C ASP A 3 -12.53 11.16 -7.22
N SER A 4 -11.86 10.80 -6.12
CA SER A 4 -10.51 10.25 -6.32
C SER A 4 -10.13 9.23 -5.27
N THR A 5 -10.35 7.97 -5.63
CA THR A 5 -9.77 6.79 -4.96
C THR A 5 -8.25 6.78 -5.03
N MET A 6 -7.63 7.72 -5.76
CA MET A 6 -6.20 7.86 -5.93
C MET A 6 -5.64 9.03 -5.12
N CYS A 7 -4.39 8.91 -4.68
CA CYS A 7 -3.56 10.03 -4.24
C CYS A 7 -2.27 10.05 -5.05
N GLN A 8 -1.77 11.25 -5.31
CA GLN A 8 -0.46 11.46 -5.89
C GLN A 8 0.59 11.32 -4.78
N ILE A 9 1.69 10.62 -5.09
CA ILE A 9 2.82 10.43 -4.19
C ILE A 9 4.10 10.87 -4.90
N SER A 10 5.01 11.48 -4.14
CA SER A 10 6.33 11.92 -4.60
C SER A 10 7.42 10.86 -4.44
N ILE A 11 7.03 9.60 -4.21
CA ILE A 11 7.96 8.48 -4.04
C ILE A 11 8.36 7.98 -5.43
N PRO A 12 9.65 7.73 -5.71
CA PRO A 12 10.08 7.10 -6.95
C PRO A 12 9.43 5.71 -7.11
N VAL A 13 8.58 5.55 -8.11
CA VAL A 13 7.93 4.26 -8.43
C VAL A 13 8.52 3.71 -9.73
N ASN A 14 9.17 2.55 -9.61
CA ASN A 14 9.67 1.76 -10.72
C ASN A 14 8.79 0.52 -10.95
N PRO A 15 8.86 -0.12 -12.13
CA PRO A 15 8.32 -1.47 -12.31
C PRO A 15 8.78 -2.39 -11.18
N GLY A 16 7.84 -3.11 -10.57
CA GLY A 16 8.10 -3.96 -9.38
C GLY A 16 7.68 -3.33 -8.05
N ASN A 17 7.49 -2.00 -7.96
CA ASN A 17 6.94 -1.35 -6.77
C ASN A 17 5.40 -1.37 -6.74
N SER A 18 4.75 -1.59 -7.89
CA SER A 18 3.28 -1.72 -7.99
C SER A 18 2.77 -2.85 -7.09
N GLY A 19 1.66 -2.59 -6.39
CA GLY A 19 1.10 -3.48 -5.37
C GLY A 19 1.70 -3.30 -3.98
N GLY A 20 2.81 -2.55 -3.85
CA GLY A 20 3.43 -2.25 -2.56
C GLY A 20 2.58 -1.30 -1.70
N PRO A 21 2.51 -1.51 -0.37
CA PRO A 21 1.83 -0.59 0.54
C PRO A 21 2.60 0.73 0.72
N VAL A 22 1.85 1.83 0.87
CA VAL A 22 2.37 3.15 1.25
C VAL A 22 2.13 3.35 2.75
N PHE A 23 3.20 3.63 3.49
CA PHE A 23 3.15 3.84 4.93
C PHE A 23 3.42 5.30 5.31
N ASP A 24 2.74 5.78 6.35
CA ASP A 24 3.14 7.02 7.03
C ASP A 24 4.29 6.79 8.03
N LYS A 25 4.74 7.87 8.68
CA LYS A 25 5.81 7.83 9.69
C LYS A 25 5.49 6.96 10.91
N ASN A 26 4.21 6.72 11.18
CA ASN A 26 3.74 5.92 12.31
C ASN A 26 3.58 4.44 11.92
N GLY A 27 3.83 4.06 10.66
CA GLY A 27 3.61 2.70 10.16
C GLY A 27 2.15 2.38 9.83
N GLN A 28 1.29 3.38 9.66
CA GLN A 28 -0.08 3.19 9.16
C GLN A 28 -0.07 3.05 7.65
N VAL A 29 -0.89 2.13 7.12
CA VAL A 29 -1.12 2.01 5.67
C VAL A 29 -2.02 3.16 5.22
N ILE A 30 -1.50 4.04 4.37
CA ILE A 30 -2.26 5.16 3.79
C ILE A 30 -2.67 4.91 2.34
N GLY A 31 -2.09 3.89 1.69
CA GLY A 31 -2.47 3.49 0.36
C GLY A 31 -1.69 2.31 -0.19
N MET A 32 -1.89 2.02 -1.48
CA MET A 32 -1.19 0.99 -2.25
C MET A 32 -0.72 1.57 -3.58
N ILE A 33 0.55 1.37 -3.94
CA ILE A 33 1.13 1.85 -5.19
C ILE A 33 0.42 1.18 -6.37
N LYS A 34 -0.19 1.98 -7.26
CA LYS A 34 -0.76 1.48 -8.52
C LYS A 34 0.29 1.45 -9.63
N GLY A 35 1.22 2.39 -9.62
CA GLY A 35 2.25 2.57 -10.65
C GLY A 35 2.32 4.03 -11.10
N LYS A 36 3.15 4.30 -12.12
CA LYS A 36 3.18 5.59 -12.83
C LYS A 36 2.32 5.51 -14.10
N ASN A 37 1.69 6.63 -14.48
CA ASN A 37 1.23 6.77 -15.86
C ASN A 37 2.47 6.93 -16.75
N MET A 38 2.58 6.15 -17.83
CA MET A 38 3.76 6.24 -18.72
C MET A 38 3.93 7.62 -19.36
N SER A 39 2.88 8.44 -19.35
CA SER A 39 2.81 9.74 -20.02
C SER A 39 3.20 10.94 -19.13
N ALA A 40 3.36 10.75 -17.81
CA ALA A 40 3.71 11.83 -16.88
C ALA A 40 4.94 11.42 -16.06
N GLU A 41 6.10 11.96 -16.43
CA GLU A 41 7.33 11.76 -15.67
C GLU A 41 7.23 12.47 -14.30
N GLY A 42 7.65 11.79 -13.23
CA GLY A 42 7.75 12.37 -11.89
C GLY A 42 6.52 12.23 -10.98
N GLU A 43 5.37 11.80 -11.50
CA GLU A 43 4.15 11.64 -10.71
C GLU A 43 3.74 10.17 -10.61
N SER A 44 3.64 9.67 -9.38
CA SER A 44 3.19 8.32 -9.10
C SER A 44 1.88 8.34 -8.35
N PHE A 45 1.04 7.33 -8.59
CA PHE A 45 -0.28 7.25 -7.97
C PHE A 45 -0.39 6.04 -7.05
N ALA A 46 -1.07 6.25 -5.93
CA ALA A 46 -1.47 5.20 -5.01
C ALA A 46 -2.98 5.19 -4.84
N LEU A 47 -3.56 4.00 -4.71
CA LEU A 47 -4.92 3.80 -4.23
C LEU A 47 -4.97 4.18 -2.74
N LYS A 48 -5.91 5.02 -2.35
CA LYS A 48 -6.09 5.42 -0.94
C LYS A 48 -6.59 4.24 -0.10
N ALA A 49 -6.15 4.17 1.16
CA ALA A 49 -6.55 3.13 2.09
C ALA A 49 -8.07 2.90 2.23
N PRO A 50 -8.96 3.93 2.23
CA PRO A 50 -10.40 3.72 2.26
C PRO A 50 -10.93 2.89 1.09
N ALA A 51 -10.42 3.11 -0.12
CA ALA A 51 -10.83 2.35 -1.30
C ALA A 51 -10.43 0.86 -1.17
N ILE A 52 -9.22 0.61 -0.64
CA ILE A 52 -8.73 -0.75 -0.36
C ILE A 52 -9.60 -1.42 0.70
N LYS A 53 -9.92 -0.69 1.77
CA LYS A 53 -10.77 -1.17 2.87
C LYS A 53 -12.16 -1.57 2.37
N SER A 54 -12.81 -0.74 1.56
CA SER A 54 -14.13 -1.04 0.99
C SER A 54 -14.12 -2.32 0.16
N VAL A 55 -13.05 -2.58 -0.61
CA VAL A 55 -12.90 -3.83 -1.37
C VAL A 55 -12.77 -5.04 -0.44
N ILE A 56 -11.94 -4.95 0.62
CA ILE A 56 -11.75 -6.04 1.59
C ILE A 56 -13.07 -6.38 2.31
N GLU A 57 -13.81 -5.35 2.76
CA GLU A 57 -15.09 -5.50 3.44
C GLU A 57 -16.16 -6.09 2.51
N GLY A 58 -16.19 -5.66 1.25
CA GLY A 58 -17.12 -6.17 0.24
C GLY A 58 -16.93 -7.64 -0.13
N HIS A 59 -15.70 -8.16 -0.04
CA HIS A 59 -15.39 -9.55 -0.38
C HIS A 59 -15.50 -10.53 0.80
N LYS A 60 -16.02 -10.09 1.97
CA LYS A 60 -16.19 -10.89 3.20
C LYS A 60 -14.95 -11.77 3.49
N ILE A 61 -13.75 -11.22 3.36
CA ILE A 61 -12.53 -11.94 3.74
C ILE A 61 -12.58 -12.16 5.25
N GLN A 62 -13.09 -13.33 5.67
CA GLN A 62 -13.58 -13.61 7.03
C GLN A 62 -12.51 -13.50 8.13
N ASN A 63 -11.23 -13.46 7.74
CA ASN A 63 -10.08 -13.39 8.64
C ASN A 63 -9.28 -12.07 8.52
N GLY A 64 -9.72 -11.13 7.69
CA GLY A 64 -9.06 -9.84 7.49
C GLY A 64 -9.48 -8.81 8.52
N ILE A 65 -9.30 -9.09 9.82
CA ILE A 65 -9.43 -8.04 10.83
C ILE A 65 -8.31 -7.04 10.56
N ALA A 66 -8.64 -5.89 9.99
CA ALA A 66 -7.73 -4.75 9.97
C ALA A 66 -7.37 -4.46 11.43
N ASN A 67 -6.14 -4.83 11.84
CA ASN A 67 -5.68 -4.63 13.20
C ASN A 67 -5.95 -3.17 13.60
N THR A 68 -6.80 -2.97 14.59
CA THR A 68 -7.13 -1.63 15.11
C THR A 68 -5.96 -1.04 15.90
N VAL A 69 -4.97 -1.87 16.25
CA VAL A 69 -3.78 -1.49 17.01
C VAL A 69 -2.57 -1.41 16.08
N ASN A 70 -2.03 -0.20 15.92
CA ASN A 70 -0.79 0.02 15.20
C ASN A 70 0.43 -0.25 16.10
N LYS A 71 0.96 -1.48 16.04
CA LYS A 71 2.17 -1.89 16.78
C LYS A 71 3.48 -1.27 16.24
N LEU A 72 3.43 -0.52 15.16
CA LEU A 72 4.57 0.17 14.56
C LEU A 72 4.70 1.62 15.06
N MET A 73 3.65 2.14 15.70
CA MET A 73 3.65 3.48 16.27
C MET A 73 4.77 3.65 17.30
N GLY A 74 5.51 4.75 17.22
CA GLY A 74 6.64 5.05 18.10
C GLY A 74 7.93 4.27 17.80
N CYS A 75 7.91 3.30 16.90
CA CYS A 75 9.13 2.63 16.43
C CYS A 75 9.83 3.50 15.38
N ASN A 76 11.17 3.52 15.39
CA ASN A 76 11.95 4.14 14.32
C ASN A 76 11.79 3.38 13.00
N ARG A 77 12.18 4.01 11.88
CA ARG A 77 11.95 3.46 10.53
C ARG A 77 12.59 2.09 10.33
N ASP A 78 13.80 1.87 10.85
CA ASP A 78 14.52 0.60 10.72
C ASP A 78 13.77 -0.55 11.41
N LEU A 79 13.26 -0.30 12.63
CA LEU A 79 12.49 -1.30 13.36
C LEU A 79 11.13 -1.57 12.70
N GLN A 80 10.49 -0.53 12.14
CA GLN A 80 9.26 -0.71 11.36
C GLN A 80 9.51 -1.65 10.17
N LEU A 81 10.58 -1.43 9.40
CA LEU A 81 10.94 -2.27 8.25
C LEU A 81 11.17 -3.73 8.66
N LYS A 82 11.92 -3.97 9.75
CA LYS A 82 12.14 -5.31 10.29
C LYS A 82 10.84 -6.02 10.67
N ARG A 83 9.88 -5.29 11.25
CA ARG A 83 8.57 -5.83 11.64
C ARG A 83 7.63 -6.06 10.45
N ILE A 84 7.76 -5.28 9.38
CA ILE A 84 6.95 -5.42 8.16
C ILE A 84 7.47 -6.55 7.27
N ASN A 85 8.78 -6.80 7.25
CA ASN A 85 9.41 -7.76 6.33
C ASN A 85 8.75 -9.15 6.25
N PRO A 86 8.28 -9.78 7.36
CA PRO A 86 7.58 -11.06 7.29
C PRO A 86 6.24 -11.04 6.52
N TYR A 87 5.69 -9.86 6.26
CA TYR A 87 4.43 -9.64 5.54
C TYR A 87 4.64 -9.20 4.08
N VAL A 88 5.87 -9.27 3.57
CA VAL A 88 6.20 -8.96 2.18
C VAL A 88 6.30 -10.27 1.40
N PHE A 89 5.49 -10.42 0.37
CA PHE A 89 5.40 -11.63 -0.44
C PHE A 89 5.67 -11.33 -1.91
N ASN A 90 6.43 -12.19 -2.57
CA ASN A 90 6.64 -12.15 -4.02
C ASN A 90 5.56 -12.98 -4.72
N VAL A 91 4.81 -12.34 -5.61
CA VAL A 91 3.86 -13.03 -6.49
C VAL A 91 4.55 -13.28 -7.83
N VAL A 92 4.94 -14.53 -8.08
CA VAL A 92 5.59 -14.91 -9.34
C VAL A 92 4.52 -15.37 -10.32
N VAL A 93 4.48 -14.72 -11.50
CA VAL A 93 3.58 -15.10 -12.59
C VAL A 93 4.37 -15.93 -13.61
N PHE A 94 4.00 -17.19 -13.77
CA PHE A 94 4.55 -18.04 -14.82
C PHE A 94 3.70 -17.90 -16.09
N LYS A 95 4.32 -17.50 -17.19
CA LYS A 95 3.69 -17.59 -18.51
C LYS A 95 3.85 -19.03 -19.00
N HIS A 96 2.75 -19.68 -19.33
CA HIS A 96 2.76 -20.93 -20.10
C HIS A 96 3.13 -20.63 -21.56
#